data_AF-A7RQW8-F1
#
_entry.id   AF-A7RQW8-F1
#
_cell.length_a   1.000
_cell.length_b   1.000
_cell.length_c   1.000
_cell.angle_alpha   90.00
_cell.angle_beta   90.00
_cell.angle_gamma   90.00
#
_symmetry.space_group_name_H-M   'P 1'
#
loop_
_entity.id
_entity.type
_entity.pdbx_description
1 polymer ?
#
loop_
_entity_poly.entity_id
_entity_poly.type
_entity_poly.pdbx_seq_one_letter_code
_entity_poly.pdbx_strand_id
1 'polypeptide(L)'
;TATQAEIRRAYRRISLQLHPDRNKEDDAELKFRKLVAVAEVLKDEDKRKRYDTILRDGMPDWRQPVYYYRRVRKMGLVEFVILLFFILTIGHYIVAWSIYLEKKFELEVLSSKMKKEEKKRRKAKSGINEEDITEIADVLVQETGVSKPSFYDLLPFQVYQKDFGLKNSLRERLRNKRYWRESNTWTEEDTSLLSRAMAKFPGGTPKRWEKISQELGKSLEMVTKQVKKIKQGYTVPGTANATSQGSDEATTWSQAQQKLLEIALQQFPKTTPDRWTCIARAVPGMTKEDCINRYKYLVELVRNKKTASSTS
;
A
#
# COMPACT_ATOMS: atom_id res chain seq x y z
N THR A 1 -11.55 -60.29 -29.65
CA THR A 1 -10.78 -59.56 -30.68
C THR A 1 -10.60 -60.50 -31.87
N ALA A 2 -10.82 -60.06 -33.10
CA ALA A 2 -10.68 -60.91 -34.30
C ALA A 2 -9.21 -61.32 -34.53
N THR A 3 -8.95 -62.51 -35.07
CA THR A 3 -7.58 -62.96 -35.38
C THR A 3 -7.04 -62.33 -36.67
N GLN A 4 -5.71 -62.23 -36.82
CA GLN A 4 -5.08 -61.71 -38.06
C GLN A 4 -5.43 -62.52 -39.31
N ALA A 5 -5.76 -63.81 -39.15
CA ALA A 5 -6.23 -64.66 -40.25
C ALA A 5 -7.64 -64.29 -40.69
N GLU A 6 -8.55 -64.00 -39.75
CA GLU A 6 -9.91 -63.53 -40.03
C GLU A 6 -9.90 -62.18 -40.75
N ILE A 7 -9.06 -61.25 -40.30
CA ILE A 7 -8.91 -59.92 -40.91
C ILE A 7 -8.46 -60.05 -42.38
N ARG A 8 -7.44 -60.88 -42.65
CA ARG A 8 -6.97 -61.15 -44.01
C ARG A 8 -8.05 -61.79 -44.89
N ARG A 9 -8.85 -62.70 -44.34
CA ARG A 9 -9.96 -63.34 -45.05
C ARG A 9 -11.07 -62.34 -45.36
N ALA A 10 -11.43 -61.49 -44.41
CA ALA A 10 -12.43 -60.43 -44.59
C ALA A 10 -11.98 -59.40 -45.62
N TYR A 11 -10.72 -58.96 -45.57
CA TYR A 11 -10.13 -58.04 -46.55
C TYR A 11 -10.25 -58.59 -47.98
N ARG A 12 -9.85 -59.84 -48.22
CA ARG A 12 -9.96 -60.47 -49.56
C ARG A 12 -11.38 -60.52 -50.08
N ARG A 13 -12.36 -60.77 -49.19
CA ARG A 13 -13.78 -60.82 -49.56
C ARG A 13 -14.28 -59.44 -49.98
N ILE A 14 -13.98 -58.42 -49.19
CA ILE A 14 -14.46 -57.05 -49.42
C ILE A 14 -13.71 -56.39 -50.57
N SER A 15 -12.41 -56.67 -50.75
CA SER A 15 -11.61 -56.13 -51.86
C SER A 15 -12.14 -56.59 -53.21
N LEU A 16 -12.65 -57.82 -53.30
CA LEU A 16 -13.27 -58.36 -54.50
C LEU A 16 -14.63 -57.71 -54.80
N GLN A 17 -15.36 -57.28 -53.77
CA GLN A 17 -16.65 -56.59 -53.91
C GLN A 17 -16.46 -55.12 -54.28
N LEU A 18 -15.47 -54.46 -53.71
CA LEU A 18 -15.19 -53.02 -53.90
C LEU A 18 -14.16 -52.73 -55.00
N HIS A 19 -13.69 -53.75 -55.74
CA HIS A 19 -12.72 -53.53 -56.81
C HIS A 19 -13.32 -52.64 -57.91
N PRO A 20 -12.63 -51.59 -58.39
CA PRO A 20 -13.17 -50.65 -59.37
C PRO A 20 -13.55 -51.29 -60.72
N ASP A 21 -12.96 -52.45 -61.04
CA ASP A 21 -13.33 -53.24 -62.23
C ASP A 21 -14.69 -53.96 -62.08
N ARG A 22 -15.08 -54.33 -60.86
CA ARG A 22 -16.30 -55.10 -60.57
C ARG A 22 -17.45 -54.24 -60.05
N ASN A 23 -17.13 -53.16 -59.34
CA ASN A 23 -18.09 -52.19 -58.85
C ASN A 23 -18.02 -50.92 -59.71
N LYS A 24 -19.10 -50.62 -60.44
CA LYS A 24 -19.22 -49.47 -61.36
C LYS A 24 -19.81 -48.22 -60.69
N GLU A 25 -19.95 -48.21 -59.37
CA GLU A 25 -20.35 -47.00 -58.65
C GLU A 25 -19.26 -45.91 -58.78
N ASP A 26 -19.68 -44.65 -58.88
CA ASP A 26 -18.77 -43.49 -59.01
C ASP A 26 -17.78 -43.37 -57.82
N ASP A 27 -18.18 -43.90 -56.65
CA ASP A 27 -17.36 -43.91 -55.41
C ASP A 27 -16.51 -45.18 -55.23
N ALA A 28 -16.52 -46.13 -56.17
CA ALA A 28 -15.87 -47.43 -56.01
C ALA A 28 -14.36 -47.29 -55.73
N GLU A 29 -13.67 -46.40 -56.44
CA GLU A 29 -12.25 -46.13 -56.24
C GLU A 29 -11.97 -45.56 -54.84
N LEU A 30 -12.81 -44.63 -54.37
CA LEU A 30 -12.68 -44.02 -53.05
C LEU A 30 -12.90 -45.06 -51.93
N LYS A 31 -13.91 -45.93 -52.09
CA LYS A 31 -14.21 -47.02 -51.16
C LYS A 31 -13.06 -48.04 -51.13
N PHE A 32 -12.49 -48.39 -52.28
CA PHE A 32 -11.33 -49.27 -52.37
C PHE A 32 -10.10 -48.67 -51.70
N ARG A 33 -9.81 -47.38 -51.93
CA ARG A 33 -8.69 -46.68 -51.28
C ARG A 33 -8.84 -46.65 -49.76
N LYS A 34 -10.06 -46.38 -49.26
CA LYS A 34 -10.37 -46.46 -47.82
C LYS A 34 -10.17 -47.87 -47.27
N LEU A 35 -10.60 -48.89 -48.00
CA LEU A 35 -10.41 -50.30 -47.60
C LEU A 35 -8.92 -50.65 -47.44
N VAL A 36 -8.08 -50.24 -48.39
CA VAL A 36 -6.62 -50.46 -48.32
C VAL A 36 -6.02 -49.78 -47.09
N ALA A 37 -6.39 -48.52 -46.83
CA ALA A 37 -5.91 -47.78 -45.66
C ALA A 37 -6.34 -48.45 -44.33
N VAL A 38 -7.59 -48.90 -44.24
CA VAL A 38 -8.08 -49.65 -43.07
C VAL A 38 -7.33 -50.96 -42.90
N ALA A 39 -7.09 -51.70 -43.98
CA ALA A 39 -6.36 -52.97 -43.92
C ALA A 39 -4.91 -52.77 -43.47
N GLU A 40 -4.25 -51.68 -43.86
CA GLU A 40 -2.90 -51.37 -43.41
C GLU A 40 -2.85 -51.13 -41.89
N VAL A 41 -3.83 -50.41 -41.35
CA VAL A 41 -3.94 -50.14 -39.90
C VAL A 41 -4.26 -51.41 -39.11
N LEU A 42 -5.13 -52.29 -39.63
CA LEU A 42 -5.53 -53.52 -38.94
C LEU A 42 -4.50 -54.65 -39.06
N LYS A 43 -3.66 -54.64 -40.10
CA LYS A 43 -2.61 -55.65 -40.34
C LYS A 43 -1.45 -55.52 -39.35
N ASP A 44 -1.12 -54.31 -38.93
CA ASP A 44 -0.07 -54.03 -37.96
C ASP A 44 -0.65 -54.08 -36.54
N GLU A 45 -0.10 -54.95 -35.69
CA GLU A 45 -0.59 -55.19 -34.34
C GLU A 45 -0.49 -53.94 -33.44
N ASP A 46 0.53 -53.11 -33.62
CA ASP A 46 0.71 -51.89 -32.82
C ASP A 46 -0.22 -50.77 -33.29
N LYS A 47 -0.43 -50.64 -34.61
CA LYS A 47 -1.43 -49.70 -35.16
C LYS A 47 -2.85 -50.13 -34.77
N ARG A 48 -3.13 -51.43 -34.78
CA ARG A 48 -4.41 -52.00 -34.35
C ARG A 48 -4.69 -51.74 -32.87
N LYS A 49 -3.71 -51.99 -31.99
CA LYS A 49 -3.84 -51.66 -30.56
C LYS A 49 -4.17 -50.19 -30.36
N ARG A 50 -3.46 -49.28 -31.04
CA ARG A 50 -3.74 -47.83 -30.98
C ARG A 50 -5.14 -47.50 -31.48
N TYR A 51 -5.59 -48.12 -32.57
CA TYR A 51 -6.95 -47.96 -33.08
C TYR A 51 -8.00 -48.42 -32.06
N ASP A 52 -7.82 -49.61 -31.47
CA ASP A 52 -8.73 -50.18 -30.48
C ASP A 52 -8.76 -49.33 -29.20
N THR A 53 -7.61 -48.78 -28.77
CA THR A 53 -7.51 -47.83 -27.65
C THR A 53 -8.25 -46.54 -27.97
N ILE A 54 -8.03 -45.94 -29.14
CA ILE A 54 -8.73 -44.72 -29.56
C ILE A 54 -10.24 -44.94 -29.70
N LEU A 55 -10.66 -46.13 -30.14
CA LEU A 55 -12.06 -46.49 -30.28
C LEU A 55 -12.77 -46.62 -28.92
N ARG A 56 -12.07 -47.13 -27.90
CA ARG A 56 -12.61 -47.28 -26.54
C ARG A 56 -12.53 -45.99 -25.72
N ASP A 57 -11.36 -45.36 -25.72
CA ASP A 57 -11.01 -44.28 -24.79
C ASP A 57 -11.10 -42.88 -25.45
N GLY A 58 -11.35 -42.82 -26.76
CA GLY A 58 -11.31 -41.59 -27.54
C GLY A 58 -9.90 -41.19 -27.98
N MET A 59 -9.81 -40.19 -28.86
CA MET A 59 -8.50 -39.67 -29.29
C MET A 59 -7.80 -39.01 -28.08
N PRO A 60 -6.50 -39.31 -27.81
CA PRO A 60 -5.78 -38.69 -26.72
C PRO A 60 -5.90 -37.16 -26.75
N ASP A 61 -6.48 -36.63 -25.68
CA ASP A 61 -6.82 -35.22 -25.51
C ASP A 61 -5.65 -34.27 -25.86
N TRP A 62 -4.39 -34.68 -25.64
CA TRP A 62 -3.19 -33.87 -25.85
C TRP A 62 -2.88 -33.47 -27.30
N ARG A 63 -3.50 -34.11 -28.30
CA ARG A 63 -3.37 -33.71 -29.71
C ARG A 63 -4.38 -32.65 -30.14
N GLN A 64 -5.34 -32.30 -29.28
CA GLN A 64 -6.31 -31.25 -29.58
C GLN A 64 -5.77 -29.88 -29.11
N PRO A 65 -5.84 -28.81 -29.92
CA PRO A 65 -5.43 -27.46 -29.49
C PRO A 65 -6.14 -26.96 -28.22
N VAL A 66 -7.36 -27.47 -27.97
CA VAL A 66 -8.19 -27.16 -26.80
C VAL A 66 -7.70 -27.84 -25.50
N TYR A 67 -6.74 -28.77 -25.60
CA TYR A 67 -6.18 -29.51 -24.45
C TYR A 67 -5.62 -28.60 -23.36
N TYR A 68 -4.82 -27.61 -23.78
CA TYR A 68 -4.13 -26.72 -22.85
C TYR A 68 -5.14 -25.84 -22.10
N TYR A 69 -6.16 -25.34 -22.80
CA TYR A 69 -7.16 -24.46 -22.20
C TYR A 69 -8.13 -25.16 -21.24
N ARG A 70 -8.41 -26.47 -21.42
CA ARG A 70 -9.32 -27.22 -20.54
C ARG A 70 -8.65 -27.73 -19.26
N ARG A 71 -7.35 -28.01 -19.29
CA ARG A 71 -6.60 -28.59 -18.16
C ARG A 71 -5.89 -27.55 -17.30
N VAL A 72 -5.53 -26.40 -17.85
CA VAL A 72 -5.05 -25.28 -17.04
C VAL A 72 -6.22 -24.85 -16.16
N ARG A 73 -6.18 -25.28 -14.89
CA ARG A 73 -7.09 -24.83 -13.84
C ARG A 73 -7.18 -23.32 -13.98
N LYS A 74 -8.40 -22.77 -14.10
CA LYS A 74 -8.62 -21.33 -14.09
C LYS A 74 -8.10 -20.83 -12.74
N MET A 75 -6.85 -20.40 -12.70
CA MET A 75 -6.25 -19.92 -11.47
C MET A 75 -7.04 -18.68 -11.07
N GLY A 76 -7.56 -18.69 -9.85
CA GLY A 76 -8.24 -17.52 -9.33
C GLY A 76 -7.30 -16.32 -9.39
N LEU A 77 -7.85 -15.11 -9.49
CA LEU A 77 -7.02 -13.88 -9.50
C LEU A 77 -6.07 -13.84 -8.29
N VAL A 78 -6.49 -14.39 -7.15
CA VAL A 78 -5.66 -14.53 -5.94
C VAL A 78 -4.48 -15.49 -6.15
N GLU A 79 -4.69 -16.66 -6.75
CA GLU A 79 -3.61 -17.62 -7.04
C GLU A 79 -2.60 -17.02 -8.02
N PHE A 80 -3.08 -16.28 -9.02
CA PHE A 80 -2.22 -15.56 -9.96
C PHE A 80 -1.39 -14.47 -9.27
N VAL A 81 -2.00 -13.70 -8.36
CA VAL A 81 -1.29 -12.67 -7.57
C VAL A 81 -0.25 -13.30 -6.66
N ILE A 82 -0.54 -14.43 -6.01
CA ILE A 82 0.42 -15.15 -5.16
C ILE A 82 1.60 -15.67 -6.00
N LEU A 83 1.32 -16.29 -7.15
CA LEU A 83 2.35 -16.79 -8.05
C LEU A 83 3.23 -15.65 -8.57
N LEU A 84 2.62 -14.53 -8.97
CA LEU A 84 3.33 -13.33 -9.41
C LEU A 84 4.21 -12.76 -8.28
N PHE A 85 3.70 -12.73 -7.04
CA PHE A 85 4.48 -12.30 -5.88
C PHE A 85 5.74 -13.15 -5.71
N PHE A 86 5.62 -14.49 -5.75
CA PHE A 86 6.77 -15.39 -5.64
C PHE A 86 7.79 -15.16 -6.76
N ILE A 87 7.33 -15.05 -8.01
CA ILE A 87 8.20 -14.76 -9.16
C ILE A 87 8.96 -13.45 -8.97
N LEU A 88 8.27 -12.38 -8.56
CA LEU A 88 8.88 -11.07 -8.35
C LEU A 88 9.87 -11.08 -7.18
N THR A 89 9.59 -11.80 -6.09
CA THR A 89 10.56 -11.95 -4.98
C THR A 89 11.82 -12.70 -5.41
N ILE A 90 11.68 -13.78 -6.18
CA ILE A 90 12.82 -14.55 -6.68
C ILE A 90 13.63 -13.68 -7.65
N GLY A 91 12.97 -12.97 -8.57
CA GLY A 91 13.63 -12.04 -9.48
C GLY A 91 14.40 -10.96 -8.74
N HIS A 92 13.81 -10.36 -7.71
CA HIS A 92 14.48 -9.35 -6.89
C HIS A 92 15.71 -9.90 -6.16
N TYR A 93 15.64 -11.12 -5.64
CA TYR A 93 16.78 -11.79 -5.01
C TYR A 93 17.93 -12.03 -5.98
N ILE A 94 17.63 -12.45 -7.22
CA ILE A 94 18.64 -12.67 -8.27
C ILE A 94 19.37 -11.36 -8.61
N VAL A 95 18.63 -10.24 -8.72
CA VAL A 95 19.24 -8.92 -8.98
C VAL A 95 20.13 -8.46 -7.83
N ALA A 96 19.71 -8.65 -6.58
CA ALA A 96 20.56 -8.35 -5.42
C ALA A 96 21.86 -9.18 -5.43
N TRP A 97 21.76 -10.45 -5.84
CA TRP A 97 22.92 -11.32 -6.03
C TRP A 97 23.81 -10.91 -7.20
N SER A 98 23.25 -10.42 -8.32
CA SER A 98 24.06 -10.00 -9.46
C SER A 98 24.95 -8.81 -9.12
N ILE A 99 24.41 -7.83 -8.38
CA ILE A 99 25.17 -6.66 -7.91
C ILE A 99 26.28 -7.10 -6.95
N TYR A 100 25.99 -8.03 -6.03
CA TYR A 100 27.00 -8.59 -5.13
C TYR A 100 28.12 -9.31 -5.89
N LEU A 101 27.77 -10.13 -6.90
CA LEU A 101 28.74 -10.84 -7.72
C LEU A 101 29.64 -9.88 -8.50
N GLU A 102 29.08 -8.82 -9.08
CA GLU A 102 29.83 -7.79 -9.79
C GLU A 102 30.88 -7.13 -8.87
N LYS A 103 30.47 -6.72 -7.66
CA LYS A 103 31.39 -6.15 -6.65
C LYS A 103 32.47 -7.14 -6.22
N LYS A 104 32.12 -8.41 -6.07
CA LYS A 104 33.10 -9.46 -5.74
C LYS A 104 34.15 -9.62 -6.84
N PHE A 105 33.73 -9.61 -8.12
CA PHE A 105 34.66 -9.69 -9.25
C PHE A 105 35.56 -8.45 -9.35
N GLU A 106 35.01 -7.24 -9.15
CA GLU A 106 35.80 -6.00 -9.11
C GLU A 106 36.88 -6.05 -8.02
N LEU A 107 36.52 -6.49 -6.81
CA LEU A 107 37.46 -6.63 -5.70
C LEU A 107 38.56 -7.66 -5.98
N GLU A 108 38.24 -8.79 -6.61
CA GLU A 108 39.22 -9.81 -6.98
C GLU A 108 40.21 -9.28 -8.04
N VAL A 109 39.71 -8.53 -9.03
CA VAL A 109 40.54 -7.88 -10.05
C VAL A 109 41.44 -6.82 -9.41
N LEU A 110 40.92 -5.96 -8.53
CA LEU A 110 41.71 -4.96 -7.82
C LEU A 110 42.77 -5.61 -6.91
N SER A 111 42.39 -6.64 -6.15
CA SER A 111 43.32 -7.42 -5.33
C SER A 111 44.44 -8.03 -6.16
N SER A 112 44.13 -8.57 -7.33
CA SER A 112 45.13 -9.12 -8.26
C SER A 112 46.09 -8.06 -8.82
N LYS A 113 45.60 -6.83 -9.07
CA LYS A 113 46.41 -5.67 -9.50
C LYS A 113 47.30 -5.18 -8.35
N MET A 114 46.74 -5.06 -7.14
CA MET A 114 47.48 -4.69 -5.93
C MET A 114 48.62 -5.69 -5.66
N LYS A 115 48.36 -7.00 -5.72
CA LYS A 115 49.40 -8.04 -5.58
C LYS A 115 50.49 -7.95 -6.65
N LYS A 116 50.15 -7.57 -7.89
CA LYS A 116 51.14 -7.36 -8.97
C LYS A 116 51.98 -6.10 -8.73
N GLU A 117 51.36 -5.00 -8.33
CA GLU A 117 52.05 -3.74 -7.99
C GLU A 117 52.89 -3.88 -6.73
N GLU A 118 52.43 -4.64 -5.75
CA GLU A 118 53.18 -4.98 -4.55
C GLU A 118 54.41 -5.83 -4.87
N LYS A 119 54.29 -6.85 -5.73
CA LYS A 119 55.46 -7.61 -6.21
C LYS A 119 56.47 -6.73 -6.96
N LYS A 120 56.01 -5.72 -7.71
CA LYS A 120 56.90 -4.74 -8.35
C LYS A 120 57.55 -3.81 -7.34
N ARG A 121 56.80 -3.33 -6.34
CA ARG A 121 57.27 -2.46 -5.26
C ARG A 121 58.24 -3.17 -4.32
N ARG A 122 58.00 -4.43 -3.95
CA ARG A 122 58.92 -5.29 -3.18
C ARG A 122 60.23 -5.56 -3.93
N LYS A 123 60.19 -5.62 -5.27
CA LYS A 123 61.41 -5.68 -6.11
C LYS A 123 62.14 -4.33 -6.21
N ALA A 124 61.44 -3.21 -6.01
CA ALA A 124 61.98 -1.86 -6.11
C ALA A 124 62.35 -1.23 -4.76
N LYS A 125 61.94 -1.82 -3.63
CA LYS A 125 62.10 -1.28 -2.28
C LYS A 125 62.53 -2.42 -1.35
N SER A 126 63.83 -2.49 -1.07
CA SER A 126 64.33 -3.20 0.09
C SER A 126 63.76 -2.52 1.35
N GLY A 127 62.97 -3.26 2.13
CA GLY A 127 62.59 -2.87 3.50
C GLY A 127 61.25 -2.14 3.62
N ILE A 128 60.14 -2.89 3.58
CA ILE A 128 58.90 -2.58 4.32
C ILE A 128 58.34 -3.93 4.81
N ASN A 129 57.94 -3.97 6.08
CA ASN A 129 57.51 -5.19 6.77
C ASN A 129 56.12 -5.66 6.31
N GLU A 130 55.93 -6.98 6.30
CA GLU A 130 54.76 -7.70 5.75
C GLU A 130 53.45 -7.41 6.50
N GLU A 131 53.53 -6.99 7.77
CA GLU A 131 52.40 -6.84 8.70
C GLU A 131 51.55 -5.58 8.40
N ASP A 132 52.19 -4.44 8.07
CA ASP A 132 51.50 -3.17 7.79
C ASP A 132 50.61 -3.24 6.52
N ILE A 133 50.94 -4.12 5.58
CA ILE A 133 50.21 -4.27 4.31
C ILE A 133 48.92 -5.06 4.52
N THR A 134 48.94 -6.04 5.43
CA THR A 134 47.76 -6.85 5.77
C THR A 134 46.70 -6.01 6.49
N GLU A 135 47.12 -5.12 7.37
CA GLU A 135 46.22 -4.26 8.13
C GLU A 135 45.52 -3.23 7.22
N ILE A 136 46.23 -2.62 6.26
CA ILE A 136 45.64 -1.67 5.29
C ILE A 136 44.65 -2.36 4.34
N ALA A 137 44.91 -3.62 3.95
CA ALA A 137 44.01 -4.38 3.10
C ALA A 137 42.71 -4.75 3.82
N ASP A 138 42.79 -5.12 5.10
CA ASP A 138 41.61 -5.43 5.92
C ASP A 138 40.75 -4.18 6.20
N VAL A 139 41.37 -3.02 6.42
CA VAL A 139 40.65 -1.73 6.58
C VAL A 139 39.91 -1.31 5.30
N LEU A 140 40.51 -1.47 4.12
CA LEU A 140 39.85 -1.17 2.84
C LEU A 140 38.68 -2.12 2.50
N VAL A 141 38.78 -3.38 2.93
CA VAL A 141 37.67 -4.36 2.82
C VAL A 141 36.53 -3.98 3.78
N GLN A 142 36.85 -3.40 4.93
CA GLN A 142 35.89 -2.95 5.92
C GLN A 142 35.16 -1.65 5.52
N GLU A 143 35.82 -0.74 4.78
CA GLU A 143 35.20 0.49 4.24
C GLU A 143 34.35 0.28 2.98
N THR A 144 34.55 -0.81 2.22
CA THR A 144 33.82 -1.02 0.96
C THR A 144 32.38 -1.51 1.10
N GLY A 145 31.89 -1.74 2.34
CA GLY A 145 30.45 -1.89 2.62
C GLY A 145 29.73 -3.05 1.90
N VAL A 146 30.46 -4.06 1.43
CA VAL A 146 29.87 -5.18 0.68
C VAL A 146 29.29 -6.20 1.66
N SER A 147 28.08 -5.92 2.14
CA SER A 147 27.28 -6.90 2.89
C SER A 147 26.73 -7.97 1.96
N LYS A 148 26.85 -9.24 2.36
CA LYS A 148 26.27 -10.38 1.63
C LYS A 148 24.74 -10.21 1.62
N PRO A 149 24.07 -10.27 0.44
CA PRO A 149 22.62 -10.07 0.38
C PRO A 149 21.93 -11.12 1.25
N SER A 150 21.21 -10.65 2.27
CA SER A 150 20.49 -11.50 3.22
C SER A 150 19.03 -11.60 2.80
N PHE A 151 18.37 -12.71 3.13
CA PHE A 151 16.94 -12.91 2.83
C PHE A 151 16.04 -11.84 3.49
N TYR A 152 16.53 -11.17 4.54
CA TYR A 152 15.82 -10.11 5.24
C TYR A 152 15.85 -8.75 4.51
N ASP A 153 16.70 -8.58 3.50
CA ASP A 153 16.80 -7.35 2.71
C ASP A 153 15.78 -7.29 1.55
N LEU A 154 14.98 -8.36 1.40
CA LEU A 154 13.90 -8.41 0.41
C LEU A 154 12.75 -7.49 0.85
N LEU A 155 12.33 -6.58 -0.05
CA LEU A 155 11.32 -5.55 0.20
C LEU A 155 10.04 -6.02 0.93
N PRO A 156 9.45 -7.21 0.66
CA PRO A 156 8.26 -7.65 1.38
C PRO A 156 8.47 -7.84 2.89
N PHE A 157 9.69 -8.23 3.29
CA PHE A 157 10.04 -8.42 4.70
C PHE A 157 10.40 -7.10 5.38
N GLN A 158 11.09 -6.20 4.66
CA GLN A 158 11.37 -4.84 5.15
C GLN A 158 10.10 -4.00 5.34
N VAL A 159 9.11 -4.12 4.45
CA VAL A 159 7.83 -3.42 4.58
C VAL A 159 7.10 -3.88 5.83
N TYR A 160 7.04 -5.18 6.12
CA TYR A 160 6.44 -5.70 7.35
C TYR A 160 7.13 -5.20 8.61
N GLN A 161 8.47 -5.16 8.61
CA GLN A 161 9.26 -4.71 9.77
C GLN A 161 9.16 -3.19 9.99
N LYS A 162 9.19 -2.38 8.92
CA LYS A 162 9.06 -0.92 8.98
C LYS A 162 7.63 -0.47 9.27
N ASP A 163 6.61 -1.17 8.77
CA ASP A 163 5.21 -0.87 9.09
C ASP A 163 4.88 -1.17 10.55
N PHE A 164 5.43 -2.25 11.11
CA PHE A 164 5.31 -2.54 12.54
C PHE A 164 6.04 -1.50 13.38
N GLY A 165 7.25 -1.08 12.96
CA GLY A 165 8.01 0.00 13.59
C GLY A 165 7.29 1.36 13.53
N LEU A 166 6.68 1.71 12.39
CA LEU A 166 5.93 2.95 12.21
C LEU A 166 4.65 2.96 13.04
N LYS A 167 3.91 1.84 13.09
CA LYS A 167 2.73 1.68 13.94
C LYS A 167 3.08 1.76 15.42
N ASN A 168 4.19 1.18 15.84
CA ASN A 168 4.66 1.24 17.23
C ASN A 168 5.14 2.65 17.61
N SER A 169 5.90 3.32 16.73
CA SER A 169 6.32 4.70 16.89
C SER A 169 5.12 5.67 16.94
N LEU A 170 4.14 5.50 16.05
CA LEU A 170 2.90 6.29 16.08
C LEU A 170 2.09 6.03 17.36
N ARG A 171 1.98 4.78 17.80
CA ARG A 171 1.29 4.39 19.04
C ARG A 171 1.99 4.98 20.28
N GLU A 172 3.32 5.04 20.30
CA GLU A 172 4.09 5.73 21.33
C GLU A 172 3.92 7.24 21.28
N ARG A 173 3.98 7.86 20.10
CA ARG A 173 3.73 9.30 19.95
C ARG A 173 2.32 9.68 20.40
N LEU A 174 1.32 8.83 20.12
CA LEU A 174 -0.05 9.03 20.59
C LEU A 174 -0.20 8.83 22.11
N ARG A 175 0.44 7.81 22.70
CA ARG A 175 0.51 7.63 24.17
C ARG A 175 1.19 8.82 24.84
N ASN A 176 2.32 9.27 24.30
CA ASN A 176 3.06 10.39 24.85
C ASN A 176 2.25 11.68 24.72
N LYS A 177 1.58 11.91 23.59
CA LYS A 177 0.65 13.05 23.40
C LYS A 177 -0.57 12.99 24.33
N ARG A 178 -1.04 11.79 24.71
CA ARG A 178 -2.10 11.60 25.72
C ARG A 178 -1.59 11.89 27.13
N TYR A 179 -0.41 11.37 27.50
CA TYR A 179 0.25 11.66 28.77
C TYR A 179 0.53 13.16 28.94
N TRP A 180 1.09 13.81 27.91
CA TRP A 180 1.27 15.26 27.81
C TRP A 180 -0.03 16.06 27.80
N ARG A 181 -1.18 15.45 27.50
CA ARG A 181 -2.49 16.12 27.61
C ARG A 181 -3.03 15.99 29.03
N GLU A 182 -2.82 14.85 29.66
CA GLU A 182 -3.31 14.46 30.98
C GLU A 182 -2.54 15.19 32.09
N SER A 183 -1.21 15.27 32.02
CA SER A 183 -0.36 16.11 32.89
C SER A 183 -0.62 17.62 32.75
N ASN A 184 -1.30 17.98 31.67
CA ASN A 184 -1.58 19.34 31.22
C ASN A 184 -3.05 19.73 31.40
N THR A 185 -3.80 18.90 32.14
CA THR A 185 -5.11 19.25 32.67
C THR A 185 -4.96 20.04 33.97
N TRP A 186 -5.95 20.89 34.25
CA TRP A 186 -6.02 21.65 35.49
C TRP A 186 -6.72 20.81 36.55
N THR A 187 -6.02 20.47 37.62
CA THR A 187 -6.62 19.83 38.79
C THR A 187 -7.23 20.89 39.72
N GLU A 188 -8.11 20.49 40.63
CA GLU A 188 -8.68 21.40 41.63
C GLU A 188 -7.59 22.02 42.52
N GLU A 189 -6.56 21.24 42.87
CA GLU A 189 -5.37 21.70 43.57
C GLU A 189 -4.62 22.80 42.79
N ASP A 190 -4.40 22.61 41.48
CA ASP A 190 -3.75 23.61 40.61
C ASP A 190 -4.54 24.93 40.56
N THR A 191 -5.88 24.86 40.59
CA THR A 191 -6.72 26.07 40.62
C THR A 191 -6.60 26.84 41.94
N SER A 192 -6.46 26.13 43.06
CA SER A 192 -6.26 26.74 44.39
C SER A 192 -4.88 27.39 44.52
N LEU A 193 -3.85 26.76 43.94
CA LEU A 193 -2.50 27.32 43.90
C LEU A 193 -2.44 28.56 43.00
N LEU A 194 -3.18 28.56 41.87
CA LEU A 194 -3.25 29.71 40.97
C LEU A 194 -3.91 30.91 41.66
N SER A 195 -5.00 30.72 42.39
CA SER A 195 -5.65 31.82 43.12
C SER A 195 -4.74 32.39 44.22
N ARG A 196 -4.03 31.53 44.95
CA ARG A 196 -3.02 31.93 45.95
C ARG A 196 -1.86 32.70 45.32
N ALA A 197 -1.33 32.23 44.19
CA ALA A 197 -0.24 32.89 43.48
C ALA A 197 -0.68 34.24 42.87
N MET A 198 -1.93 34.35 42.42
CA MET A 198 -2.51 35.60 41.93
C MET A 198 -2.69 36.64 43.04
N ALA A 199 -2.96 36.22 44.28
CA ALA A 199 -3.00 37.09 45.46
C ALA A 199 -1.58 37.49 45.91
N LYS A 200 -0.63 36.56 45.83
CA LYS A 200 0.80 36.78 46.16
C LYS A 200 1.48 37.80 45.23
N PHE A 201 1.09 37.84 43.96
CA PHE A 201 1.60 38.80 42.97
C PHE A 201 0.45 39.67 42.42
N PRO A 202 0.23 40.89 42.95
CA PRO A 202 -0.85 41.77 42.50
C PRO A 202 -0.61 42.39 41.10
N GLY A 203 -1.61 43.07 40.55
CA GLY A 203 -1.48 43.78 39.28
C GLY A 203 -0.44 44.90 39.38
N GLY A 204 0.58 44.89 38.51
CA GLY A 204 1.71 45.84 38.54
C GLY A 204 3.07 45.20 38.80
N THR A 205 3.12 43.93 39.24
CA THR A 205 4.40 43.21 39.37
C THR A 205 5.04 42.95 38.00
N PRO A 206 6.33 43.29 37.78
CA PRO A 206 7.01 42.95 36.53
C PRO A 206 7.08 41.44 36.37
N LYS A 207 6.81 40.95 35.15
CA LYS A 207 6.85 39.52 34.80
C LYS A 207 5.96 38.64 35.70
N ARG A 208 4.81 39.17 36.11
CA ARG A 208 3.82 38.49 36.97
C ARG A 208 3.52 37.05 36.51
N TRP A 209 3.22 36.86 35.23
CA TRP A 209 2.81 35.56 34.70
C TRP A 209 3.95 34.55 34.66
N GLU A 210 5.19 35.00 34.45
CA GLU A 210 6.38 34.13 34.51
C GLU A 210 6.61 33.60 35.92
N LYS A 211 6.46 34.45 36.95
CA LYS A 211 6.59 34.05 38.36
C LYS A 211 5.49 33.08 38.79
N ILE A 212 4.25 33.33 38.38
CA ILE A 212 3.11 32.44 38.67
C ILE A 212 3.27 31.08 37.95
N SER A 213 3.74 31.10 36.70
CA SER A 213 4.03 29.90 35.92
C SER A 213 5.13 29.04 36.56
N GLN A 214 6.20 29.68 37.06
CA GLN A 214 7.27 29.00 37.77
C GLN A 214 6.81 28.39 39.10
N GLU A 215 5.94 29.07 39.86
CA GLU A 215 5.41 28.56 41.14
C GLU A 215 4.42 27.40 40.94
N LEU A 216 3.72 27.34 39.80
CA LEU A 216 2.76 26.28 39.46
C LEU A 216 3.38 25.11 38.68
N GLY A 217 4.61 25.25 38.16
CA GLY A 217 5.21 24.26 37.27
C GLY A 217 4.43 24.04 35.96
N LYS A 218 3.57 24.99 35.57
CA LYS A 218 2.73 24.94 34.36
C LYS A 218 3.20 25.99 33.35
N SER A 219 3.02 25.74 32.06
CA SER A 219 3.41 26.70 31.01
C SER A 219 2.67 28.05 31.11
N LEU A 220 3.38 29.13 30.77
CA LEU A 220 2.90 30.51 30.75
C LEU A 220 1.58 30.67 29.97
N GLU A 221 1.47 30.01 28.82
CA GLU A 221 0.27 30.05 27.97
C GLU A 221 -0.95 29.44 28.65
N MET A 222 -0.74 28.40 29.46
CA MET A 222 -1.83 27.77 30.20
C MET A 222 -2.28 28.59 31.38
N VAL A 223 -1.34 29.16 32.14
CA VAL A 223 -1.66 30.03 33.27
C VAL A 223 -2.47 31.22 32.77
N THR A 224 -2.02 31.89 31.71
CA THR A 224 -2.73 33.03 31.11
C THR A 224 -4.10 32.62 30.54
N LYS A 225 -4.20 31.47 29.88
CA LYS A 225 -5.48 30.93 29.38
C LYS A 225 -6.44 30.57 30.50
N GLN A 226 -5.96 29.97 31.59
CA GLN A 226 -6.78 29.61 32.74
C GLN A 226 -7.21 30.83 33.54
N VAL A 227 -6.32 31.81 33.74
CA VAL A 227 -6.69 33.09 34.35
C VAL A 227 -7.69 33.83 33.49
N LYS A 228 -7.55 33.80 32.16
CA LYS A 228 -8.55 34.31 31.23
C LYS A 228 -9.89 33.58 31.40
N LYS A 229 -9.87 32.25 31.52
CA LYS A 229 -11.07 31.42 31.78
C LYS A 229 -11.74 31.73 33.13
N ILE A 230 -10.96 31.93 34.19
CA ILE A 230 -11.44 32.32 35.53
C ILE A 230 -12.02 33.73 35.49
N LYS A 231 -11.34 34.68 34.82
CA LYS A 231 -11.82 36.06 34.63
C LYS A 231 -13.05 36.17 33.72
N GLN A 232 -13.20 35.26 32.76
CA GLN A 232 -14.35 35.17 31.86
C GLN A 232 -15.58 34.50 32.51
N GLY A 233 -15.49 34.11 33.79
CA GLY A 233 -16.62 33.59 34.55
C GLY A 233 -16.83 32.09 34.37
N TYR A 234 -16.15 31.31 35.22
CA TYR A 234 -16.69 30.02 35.68
C TYR A 234 -16.89 30.14 37.19
N THR A 235 -18.12 30.45 37.57
CA THR A 235 -18.63 30.26 38.93
C THR A 235 -18.70 28.77 39.22
N VAL A 236 -18.03 28.32 40.28
CA VAL A 236 -18.41 27.06 40.94
C VAL A 236 -19.89 27.22 41.36
N PRO A 237 -20.76 26.21 41.16
CA PRO A 237 -22.12 26.30 41.67
C PRO A 237 -22.06 26.35 43.20
N GLY A 238 -22.33 27.53 43.76
CA GLY A 238 -22.35 27.77 45.19
C GLY A 238 -21.42 28.89 45.63
N THR A 239 -21.76 30.13 45.30
CA THR A 239 -21.91 31.25 46.26
C THR A 239 -22.27 32.49 45.45
N ALA A 240 -23.44 33.04 45.74
CA ALA A 240 -23.96 34.25 45.13
C ALA A 240 -23.21 35.49 45.65
N ASN A 241 -22.76 36.36 44.74
CA ASN A 241 -23.30 37.73 44.59
C ASN A 241 -22.37 38.62 43.76
N ALA A 242 -23.04 39.58 43.10
CA ALA A 242 -22.55 40.90 42.72
C ALA A 242 -21.73 41.06 41.40
N THR A 243 -22.51 41.43 40.37
CA THR A 243 -22.35 42.65 39.56
C THR A 243 -21.53 42.60 38.26
N SER A 244 -22.25 43.00 37.21
CA SER A 244 -21.86 43.71 35.98
C SER A 244 -20.99 43.01 34.92
N GLN A 245 -21.71 42.66 33.85
CA GLN A 245 -21.47 43.04 32.45
C GLN A 245 -20.27 42.44 31.70
N GLY A 246 -20.61 41.56 30.76
CA GLY A 246 -19.83 41.25 29.57
C GLY A 246 -20.41 40.02 28.84
N SER A 247 -20.59 40.09 27.52
CA SER A 247 -20.73 38.88 26.70
C SER A 247 -20.28 39.13 25.26
N ASP A 248 -19.00 38.88 25.00
CA ASP A 248 -18.50 38.50 23.67
C ASP A 248 -18.52 36.96 23.60
N GLU A 249 -19.48 36.43 22.85
CA GLU A 249 -19.80 35.01 22.71
C GLU A 249 -19.15 34.45 21.42
N ALA A 250 -18.15 33.57 21.58
CA ALA A 250 -17.40 33.00 20.45
C ALA A 250 -18.09 31.76 19.83
N THR A 251 -18.82 32.02 18.75
CA THR A 251 -18.88 31.29 17.46
C THR A 251 -18.89 29.74 17.47
N THR A 252 -20.02 29.15 17.87
CA THR A 252 -20.41 27.79 17.45
C THR A 252 -21.77 27.89 16.74
N TRP A 253 -21.85 27.55 15.45
CA TRP A 253 -23.09 27.74 14.67
C TRP A 253 -24.23 26.86 15.23
N SER A 254 -25.26 27.49 15.79
CA SER A 254 -26.50 26.81 16.17
C SER A 254 -27.34 26.44 14.94
N GLN A 255 -28.16 25.39 15.05
CA GLN A 255 -29.11 24.99 14.00
C GLN A 255 -30.10 26.12 13.67
N ALA A 256 -30.46 26.95 14.65
CA ALA A 256 -31.31 28.12 14.43
C ALA A 256 -30.61 29.21 13.60
N GLN A 257 -29.34 29.49 13.91
CA GLN A 257 -28.51 30.44 13.15
C GLN A 257 -28.27 29.95 11.71
N GLN A 258 -28.04 28.64 11.54
CA GLN A 258 -27.89 28.02 10.22
C GLN A 258 -29.16 28.20 9.37
N LYS A 259 -30.35 27.98 9.95
CA LYS A 259 -31.63 28.17 9.26
C LYS A 259 -31.84 29.64 8.87
N LEU A 260 -31.48 30.58 9.73
CA LEU A 260 -31.54 32.02 9.43
C LEU A 260 -30.57 32.43 8.32
N LEU A 261 -29.36 31.86 8.28
CA LEU A 261 -28.39 32.09 7.19
C LEU A 261 -28.95 31.62 5.84
N GLU A 262 -29.59 30.44 5.80
CA GLU A 262 -30.20 29.90 4.58
C GLU A 262 -31.35 30.78 4.08
N ILE A 263 -32.23 31.24 4.97
CA ILE A 263 -33.31 32.17 4.64
C ILE A 263 -32.74 33.50 4.11
N ALA A 264 -31.74 34.07 4.79
CA ALA A 264 -31.10 35.31 4.37
C ALA A 264 -30.40 35.18 3.01
N LEU A 265 -29.78 34.04 2.72
CA LEU A 265 -29.14 33.75 1.42
C LEU A 265 -30.14 33.69 0.27
N GLN A 266 -31.39 33.28 0.53
CA GLN A 266 -32.49 33.29 -0.44
C GLN A 266 -33.06 34.70 -0.63
N GLN A 267 -33.18 35.47 0.46
CA GLN A 267 -33.72 36.83 0.44
C GLN A 267 -32.78 37.83 -0.26
N PHE A 268 -31.46 37.64 -0.15
CA PHE A 268 -30.46 38.50 -0.78
C PHE A 268 -29.70 37.71 -1.86
N PRO A 269 -30.05 37.85 -3.16
CA PRO A 269 -29.35 37.19 -4.26
C PRO A 269 -27.96 37.82 -4.55
N LYS A 270 -27.21 37.22 -5.48
CA LYS A 270 -25.82 37.61 -5.80
C LYS A 270 -25.68 39.02 -6.41
N THR A 271 -26.76 39.61 -6.89
CA THR A 271 -26.80 40.95 -7.51
C THR A 271 -27.00 42.07 -6.51
N THR A 272 -27.28 41.76 -5.24
CA THR A 272 -27.50 42.77 -4.20
C THR A 272 -26.16 43.42 -3.79
N PRO A 273 -26.04 44.75 -3.85
CA PRO A 273 -24.86 45.44 -3.31
C PRO A 273 -24.79 45.20 -1.79
N ASP A 274 -23.58 45.02 -1.25
CA ASP A 274 -23.35 44.74 0.18
C ASP A 274 -24.14 43.56 0.76
N ARG A 275 -24.44 42.56 -0.08
CA ARG A 275 -25.15 41.33 0.27
C ARG A 275 -24.76 40.74 1.63
N TRP A 276 -23.47 40.57 1.86
CA TRP A 276 -22.95 39.91 3.06
C TRP A 276 -23.19 40.71 4.34
N THR A 277 -23.22 42.03 4.23
CA THR A 277 -23.49 42.95 5.33
C THR A 277 -24.98 42.86 5.72
N CYS A 278 -25.88 42.75 4.74
CA CYS A 278 -27.30 42.48 4.98
C CYS A 278 -27.54 41.10 5.59
N ILE A 279 -26.83 40.06 5.12
CA ILE A 279 -26.93 38.69 5.64
C ILE A 279 -26.47 38.63 7.10
N ALA A 280 -25.34 39.25 7.43
CA ALA A 280 -24.84 39.27 8.81
C ALA A 280 -25.85 39.91 9.77
N ARG A 281 -26.55 40.96 9.33
CA ARG A 281 -27.59 41.62 10.14
C ARG A 281 -28.81 40.72 10.41
N ALA A 282 -29.07 39.74 9.54
CA ALA A 282 -30.17 38.79 9.70
C ALA A 282 -29.82 37.59 10.60
N VAL A 283 -28.53 37.38 10.91
CA VAL A 283 -28.06 36.26 11.74
C VAL A 283 -27.45 36.81 13.04
N PRO A 284 -28.17 36.74 14.17
CA PRO A 284 -27.73 37.35 15.42
C PRO A 284 -26.47 36.68 15.95
N GLY A 285 -25.51 37.51 16.37
CA GLY A 285 -24.24 37.09 16.96
C GLY A 285 -23.19 36.61 15.95
N MET A 286 -23.48 36.64 14.64
CA MET A 286 -22.53 36.22 13.60
C MET A 286 -22.00 37.42 12.82
N THR A 287 -20.68 37.43 12.58
CA THR A 287 -20.06 38.47 11.78
C THR A 287 -20.26 38.22 10.28
N LYS A 288 -19.98 39.24 9.47
CA LYS A 288 -19.96 39.14 8.00
C LYS A 288 -18.98 38.07 7.54
N GLU A 289 -17.81 38.01 8.17
CA GLU A 289 -16.76 37.04 7.90
C GLU A 289 -17.23 35.61 8.21
N ASP A 290 -17.93 35.41 9.33
CA ASP A 290 -18.46 34.11 9.73
C ASP A 290 -19.50 33.58 8.73
N CYS A 291 -20.39 34.45 8.26
CA CYS A 291 -21.41 34.10 7.27
C CYS A 291 -20.78 33.72 5.92
N ILE A 292 -19.72 34.43 5.49
CA ILE A 292 -18.99 34.14 4.25
C ILE A 292 -18.28 32.78 4.34
N ASN A 293 -17.57 32.53 5.44
CA ASN A 293 -16.83 31.29 5.64
C ASN A 293 -17.78 30.09 5.71
N ARG A 294 -18.91 30.24 6.38
CA ARG A 294 -19.95 29.21 6.45
C ARG A 294 -20.54 28.90 5.08
N TYR A 295 -20.82 29.91 4.26
CA TYR A 295 -21.31 29.72 2.89
C TYR A 295 -20.31 28.98 1.99
N LYS A 296 -19.02 29.35 2.03
CA LYS A 296 -17.97 28.69 1.24
C LYS A 296 -17.90 27.18 1.54
N TYR A 297 -17.96 26.83 2.83
CA TYR A 297 -17.98 25.45 3.29
C TYR A 297 -19.19 24.66 2.72
N LEU A 298 -20.39 25.25 2.72
CA LEU A 298 -21.59 24.59 2.18
C LEU A 298 -21.50 24.36 0.67
N VAL A 299 -20.93 25.31 -0.08
CA VAL A 299 -20.73 25.17 -1.53
C VAL A 299 -19.79 24.01 -1.86
N GLU A 300 -18.72 23.84 -1.08
CA GLU A 300 -17.75 22.75 -1.25
C GLU A 300 -18.39 21.38 -0.96
N LEU A 301 -19.19 21.27 0.12
CA LEU A 301 -19.94 20.05 0.43
C LEU A 301 -20.89 19.64 -0.71
N VAL A 302 -21.60 20.60 -1.31
CA VAL A 302 -22.51 20.31 -2.44
C VAL A 302 -21.75 19.89 -3.69
N ARG A 303 -20.59 20.51 -3.98
CA ARG A 303 -19.73 20.10 -5.10
C ARG A 303 -19.23 18.67 -4.92
N ASN A 304 -18.74 18.34 -3.72
CA ASN A 304 -18.24 17.00 -3.41
C ASN A 304 -19.34 15.94 -3.47
N LYS A 305 -20.58 16.29 -3.09
CA LYS A 305 -21.73 15.40 -3.25
C LYS A 305 -22.09 15.16 -4.72
N LYS A 306 -22.00 16.19 -5.56
CA LYS A 306 -22.25 16.09 -7.01
C LYS A 306 -21.19 15.25 -7.73
N THR A 307 -19.92 15.43 -7.40
CA THR A 307 -18.84 14.61 -7.97
C THR A 307 -19.01 13.15 -7.58
N ALA A 308 -19.34 12.86 -6.31
CA ALA A 308 -19.60 11.51 -5.84
C ALA A 308 -20.82 10.84 -6.51
N SER A 309 -21.88 11.59 -6.83
CA SER A 309 -23.04 11.07 -7.57
C SER A 309 -22.81 10.88 -9.06
N SER A 310 -21.79 11.53 -9.65
CA SER A 310 -21.45 11.38 -11.08
C SER A 310 -20.46 10.24 -11.37
N THR A 311 -19.74 9.78 -10.35
CA THR A 311 -18.80 8.65 -10.42
C THR A 311 -19.37 7.32 -9.92
N SER A 312 -20.65 7.29 -9.53
CA SER A 312 -21.42 6.08 -9.20
C SER A 312 -22.44 5.81 -10.30
#